data_AF-A0A3D2FNS5-F1
#
_entry.id   AF-A0A3D2FNS5-F1
#
_cell.length_a   1.000
_cell.length_b   1.000
_cell.length_c   1.000
_cell.angle_alpha   90.00
_cell.angle_beta   90.00
_cell.angle_gamma   90.00
#
_symmetry.space_group_name_H-M   'P 1'
#
loop_
_entity.id
_entity.type
_entity.pdbx_description
1 polymer ?
#
loop_
_entity_poly.entity_id
_entity_poly.type
_entity_poly.pdbx_seq_one_letter_code
_entity_poly.pdbx_strand_id
1 'polypeptide(L)'
;MKTQIESYRLMSNENPLGPSPKALSAIHSFSEKIHRYPGWVPKTLKEKLATLNAVSPENISVSSGSYELINLITRFLMNKNEEVLTFDNTFVAYYLSAKRNRR
;
A
#
# COMPACT_ATOMS: atom_id res chain seq x y z
N MET A 1 -36.30 22.27 -8.26
CA MET A 1 -35.33 21.69 -7.31
C MET A 1 -34.68 20.48 -7.97
N LYS A 2 -33.37 20.47 -8.22
CA LYS A 2 -32.65 19.25 -8.58
C LYS A 2 -32.39 18.49 -7.30
N THR A 3 -32.99 17.32 -7.13
CA THR A 3 -32.66 16.39 -6.04
C THR A 3 -31.22 15.95 -6.26
N GLN A 4 -30.30 16.44 -5.44
CA GLN A 4 -28.92 15.98 -5.46
C GLN A 4 -28.92 14.58 -4.87
N ILE A 5 -28.80 13.57 -5.73
CA ILE A 5 -28.62 12.19 -5.29
C ILE A 5 -27.24 12.15 -4.63
N GLU A 6 -27.23 12.07 -3.30
CA GLU A 6 -26.02 11.86 -2.53
C GLU A 6 -25.58 10.40 -2.74
N SER A 7 -24.54 10.20 -3.54
CA SER A 7 -24.02 8.85 -3.82
C SER A 7 -23.12 8.39 -2.69
N TYR A 8 -23.58 7.43 -1.87
CA TYR A 8 -22.74 6.78 -0.87
C TYR A 8 -21.80 5.77 -1.52
N ARG A 9 -20.48 5.95 -1.32
CA ARG A 9 -19.44 5.07 -1.87
C ARG A 9 -19.01 4.03 -0.82
N LEU A 10 -19.37 2.76 -1.01
CA LEU A 10 -19.20 1.70 0.00
C LEU A 10 -18.54 0.41 -0.53
N MET A 11 -17.93 0.43 -1.72
CA MET A 11 -17.47 -0.78 -2.41
C MET A 11 -15.96 -1.06 -2.35
N SER A 12 -15.14 -0.13 -1.86
CA SER A 12 -13.68 -0.21 -1.97
C SER A 12 -12.94 -0.35 -0.63
N ASN A 13 -13.64 -0.63 0.46
CA ASN A 13 -13.09 -0.67 1.83
C ASN A 13 -12.36 0.62 2.24
N GLU A 14 -12.73 1.76 1.64
CA GLU A 14 -12.20 3.07 2.01
C GLU A 14 -12.73 3.46 3.40
N ASN A 15 -11.93 4.19 4.18
CA ASN A 15 -12.37 4.67 5.49
C ASN A 15 -13.32 5.87 5.33
N PRO A 16 -14.62 5.76 5.72
CA PRO A 16 -15.58 6.84 5.53
C PRO A 16 -15.31 8.05 6.45
N LEU A 17 -14.51 7.88 7.51
CA LEU A 17 -14.12 8.98 8.40
C LEU A 17 -13.06 9.91 7.79
N GLY A 18 -12.46 9.50 6.67
CA GLY A 18 -11.32 10.19 6.08
C GLY A 18 -10.02 10.02 6.89
N PRO A 19 -8.96 10.72 6.50
CA PRO A 19 -7.66 10.66 7.18
C PRO A 19 -7.67 11.39 8.53
N SER A 20 -6.72 11.03 9.40
CA SER A 20 -6.49 11.73 10.66
C SER A 20 -6.26 13.24 10.45
N PRO A 21 -6.80 14.13 11.31
CA PRO A 21 -6.49 15.56 11.27
C PRO A 21 -4.99 15.88 11.31
N LYS A 22 -4.20 15.08 12.05
CA LYS A 22 -2.73 15.20 12.11
C LYS A 22 -2.08 14.89 10.76
N ALA A 23 -2.60 13.89 10.04
CA ALA A 23 -2.11 13.52 8.72
C ALA A 23 -2.45 14.60 7.68
N LEU A 24 -3.67 15.17 7.73
CA LEU A 24 -4.06 16.29 6.86
C LEU A 24 -3.15 17.50 7.06
N SER A 25 -2.93 17.90 8.32
CA SER A 25 -2.02 19.02 8.64
C SER A 25 -0.60 18.79 8.10
N ALA A 26 -0.05 17.58 8.26
CA ALA A 26 1.24 17.21 7.69
C ALA A 26 1.26 17.32 6.16
N ILE A 27 0.24 16.79 5.47
CA ILE A 27 0.12 16.89 4.00
C ILE A 27 0.09 18.36 3.56
N HIS A 28 -0.75 19.19 4.19
CA HIS A 28 -0.86 20.60 3.84
C HIS A 28 0.47 21.34 4.03
N SER A 29 1.19 21.10 5.13
CA SER A 29 2.50 21.72 5.38
C SER A 29 3.60 21.33 4.36
N PHE A 30 3.40 20.24 3.61
CA PHE A 30 4.34 19.77 2.58
C PHE A 30 3.93 20.13 1.16
N SER A 31 2.74 20.71 0.96
CA SER A 31 2.14 20.94 -0.37
C SER A 31 3.03 21.72 -1.34
N GLU A 32 3.77 22.73 -0.88
CA GLU A 32 4.66 23.52 -1.73
C GLU A 32 5.93 22.76 -2.16
N LYS A 33 6.28 21.67 -1.46
CA LYS A 33 7.51 20.89 -1.68
C LYS A 33 7.31 19.66 -2.56
N ILE A 34 6.09 19.37 -3.01
CA ILE A 34 5.75 18.14 -3.77
C ILE A 34 6.44 18.03 -5.14
N HIS A 35 7.02 19.13 -5.64
CA HIS A 35 7.81 19.15 -6.87
C HIS A 35 9.20 18.52 -6.71
N ARG A 36 9.60 18.13 -5.50
CA ARG A 36 10.85 17.44 -5.20
C ARG A 36 10.59 15.96 -4.97
N TYR A 37 11.50 15.12 -5.45
CA TYR A 37 11.51 13.72 -5.05
C TYR A 37 11.62 13.60 -3.52
N PRO A 38 10.94 12.63 -2.90
CA PRO A 38 11.21 12.29 -1.51
C PRO A 38 12.66 11.83 -1.37
N GLY A 39 13.21 11.87 -0.15
CA GLY A 39 14.52 11.29 0.12
C GLY A 39 14.60 9.83 -0.33
N TRP A 40 15.77 9.41 -0.85
CA TRP A 40 15.96 8.10 -1.50
C TRP A 40 15.55 6.90 -0.61
N VAL A 41 15.69 7.04 0.70
CA VAL A 41 15.23 6.06 1.69
C VAL A 41 14.21 6.71 2.62
N PRO A 42 13.03 6.10 2.84
CA PRO A 42 12.05 6.58 3.80
C PRO A 42 12.47 6.26 5.25
N LYS A 43 13.67 6.69 5.64
CA LYS A 43 14.36 6.33 6.89
C LYS A 43 13.48 6.60 8.11
N THR A 44 12.95 7.81 8.24
CA THR A 44 12.11 8.21 9.37
C THR A 44 10.82 7.37 9.47
N LEU A 45 10.22 6.99 8.34
CA LEU A 45 9.03 6.14 8.34
C LEU A 45 9.40 4.72 8.78
N LYS A 46 10.50 4.17 8.26
CA LYS A 46 11.01 2.84 8.65
C LYS A 46 11.29 2.75 10.14
N GLU A 47 12.01 3.72 10.71
CA GLU A 47 12.33 3.77 12.13
C GLU A 47 11.06 3.79 13.00
N LYS A 48 10.10 4.66 12.67
CA LYS A 48 8.84 4.76 13.42
C LYS A 48 8.01 3.47 13.35
N LEU A 49 7.91 2.84 12.19
CA LEU A 49 7.22 1.57 12.02
C LEU A 49 7.94 0.43 12.76
N ALA A 50 9.27 0.40 12.73
CA ALA A 50 10.08 -0.59 13.45
C ALA A 50 9.85 -0.51 14.96
N THR A 51 9.90 0.71 15.53
CA THR A 51 9.57 0.94 16.95
C THR A 51 8.15 0.53 17.29
N LEU A 52 7.16 0.91 16.46
CA LEU A 52 5.76 0.58 16.69
C LEU A 52 5.51 -0.94 16.73
N ASN A 53 6.23 -1.70 15.92
CA ASN A 53 6.07 -3.16 15.80
C ASN A 53 7.11 -3.96 16.60
N ALA A 54 7.97 -3.31 17.38
CA ALA A 54 9.05 -3.93 18.15
C ALA A 54 9.98 -4.84 17.31
N VAL A 55 10.37 -4.37 16.12
CA VAL A 55 11.30 -5.08 15.20
C VAL A 55 12.46 -4.17 14.79
N SER A 56 13.45 -4.73 14.10
CA SER A 56 14.57 -3.95 13.55
C SER A 56 14.14 -3.18 12.28
N PRO A 57 14.70 -1.99 11.97
CA PRO A 57 14.42 -1.27 10.73
C PRO A 57 14.71 -2.07 9.45
N GLU A 58 15.59 -3.06 9.51
CA GLU A 58 15.92 -3.99 8.43
C GLU A 58 14.75 -4.91 8.08
N ASN A 59 13.84 -5.16 9.04
CA ASN A 59 12.60 -5.93 8.82
C ASN A 59 11.47 -5.10 8.21
N ILE A 60 11.68 -3.79 7.97
CA ILE A 60 10.65 -2.91 7.37
C ILE A 60 10.99 -2.62 5.91
N SER A 61 10.03 -2.91 5.03
CA SER A 61 10.02 -2.46 3.63
C SER A 61 8.87 -1.49 3.40
N VAL A 62 9.09 -0.48 2.55
CA VAL A 62 8.10 0.55 2.22
C VAL A 62 7.83 0.49 0.72
N SER A 63 6.56 0.58 0.34
CA SER A 63 6.08 0.55 -1.04
C SER A 63 4.87 1.45 -1.21
N SER A 64 4.44 1.65 -2.45
CA SER A 64 3.22 2.38 -2.85
C SER A 64 1.97 1.53 -2.61
N GLY A 65 1.80 1.05 -1.36
CA GLY A 65 0.74 0.17 -0.93
C GLY A 65 1.11 -1.31 -0.96
N SER A 66 0.44 -2.11 -0.12
CA SER A 66 0.76 -3.53 0.10
C SER A 66 0.66 -4.39 -1.18
N TYR A 67 -0.16 -3.99 -2.15
CA TYR A 67 -0.24 -4.69 -3.43
C TYR A 67 1.07 -4.65 -4.23
N GLU A 68 1.83 -3.56 -4.15
CA GLU A 68 3.15 -3.48 -4.79
C GLU A 68 4.11 -4.48 -4.13
N LEU A 69 4.11 -4.59 -2.80
CA LEU A 69 4.91 -5.60 -2.09
C LEU A 69 4.55 -7.03 -2.49
N ILE A 70 3.25 -7.36 -2.58
CA ILE A 70 2.80 -8.68 -3.03
C ILE A 70 3.39 -8.98 -4.43
N ASN A 71 3.27 -8.04 -5.36
CA ASN A 71 3.83 -8.21 -6.71
C ASN A 71 5.35 -8.39 -6.70
N LEU A 72 6.08 -7.62 -5.89
CA LEU A 72 7.53 -7.73 -5.80
C LEU A 72 7.94 -9.09 -5.22
N ILE A 73 7.32 -9.51 -4.12
CA ILE A 73 7.58 -10.81 -3.48
C ILE A 73 7.35 -11.94 -4.48
N THR A 74 6.20 -11.95 -5.17
CA THR A 74 5.90 -12.94 -6.21
C THR A 74 6.98 -12.95 -7.31
N ARG A 75 7.42 -11.79 -7.80
CA ARG A 75 8.44 -11.70 -8.88
C ARG A 75 9.85 -12.12 -8.46
N PHE A 76 10.20 -11.89 -7.20
CA PHE A 76 11.52 -12.21 -6.67
C PHE A 76 11.63 -13.66 -6.23
N LEU A 77 10.55 -14.24 -5.71
CA LEU A 77 10.58 -15.58 -5.12
C LEU A 77 10.12 -16.69 -6.08
N MET A 78 9.22 -16.41 -7.04
CA MET A 78 8.69 -17.47 -7.91
C MET A 78 9.53 -17.68 -9.18
N ASN A 79 9.77 -18.95 -9.48
CA ASN A 79 10.38 -19.48 -10.70
C ASN A 79 9.35 -20.04 -11.70
N LYS A 80 9.81 -20.39 -12.91
CA LYS A 80 9.01 -20.77 -14.09
C LYS A 80 8.02 -21.92 -13.91
N ASN A 81 8.20 -22.75 -12.90
CA ASN A 81 7.35 -23.92 -12.67
C ASN A 81 6.87 -23.99 -11.22
N GLU A 82 6.82 -22.84 -10.54
CA GLU A 82 6.30 -22.74 -9.18
C GLU A 82 4.90 -22.13 -9.17
N GLU A 83 4.17 -22.41 -8.10
CA GLU A 83 2.79 -21.97 -7.92
C GLU A 83 2.61 -21.20 -6.61
N VAL A 84 1.54 -20.40 -6.54
CA VAL A 84 1.11 -19.75 -5.30
C VAL A 84 -0.09 -20.51 -4.76
N LEU A 85 0.06 -21.04 -3.55
CA LEU A 85 -1.04 -21.66 -2.81
C LEU A 85 -1.81 -20.57 -2.05
N THR A 86 -3.13 -20.53 -2.21
CA THR A 86 -4.02 -19.61 -1.51
C THR A 86 -5.43 -20.19 -1.42
N PHE A 87 -6.33 -19.49 -0.72
CA PHE A 87 -7.72 -19.92 -0.57
C PHE A 87 -8.60 -19.48 -1.73
N ASP A 88 -9.67 -20.24 -2.00
CA ASP A 88 -10.75 -19.81 -2.88
C ASP A 88 -11.40 -18.52 -2.36
N ASN A 89 -11.81 -17.63 -3.27
CA ASN A 89 -12.47 -16.35 -2.97
C ASN A 89 -11.68 -15.41 -2.04
N THR A 90 -10.34 -15.51 -2.09
CA THR A 90 -9.44 -14.58 -1.39
C THR A 90 -9.19 -13.30 -2.19
N PHE A 91 -8.29 -12.45 -1.68
CA PHE A 91 -7.87 -11.23 -2.36
C PHE A 91 -7.28 -11.52 -3.75
N VAL A 92 -7.94 -11.00 -4.79
CA VAL A 92 -7.63 -11.23 -6.22
C VAL A 92 -6.18 -10.90 -6.61
N ALA A 93 -5.54 -10.01 -5.84
CA ALA A 93 -4.15 -9.64 -6.03
C ALA A 93 -3.18 -10.83 -6.06
N TYR A 94 -3.41 -11.87 -5.25
CA TYR A 94 -2.53 -13.04 -5.20
C TYR A 94 -2.54 -13.78 -6.54
N TYR A 95 -3.74 -14.06 -7.06
CA TYR A 95 -3.92 -14.69 -8.38
C TYR A 95 -3.31 -13.85 -9.51
N LEU A 96 -3.59 -12.54 -9.53
CA LEU A 96 -3.08 -11.66 -10.58
C LEU A 96 -1.55 -11.53 -10.55
N SER A 97 -0.96 -11.47 -9.35
CA SER A 97 0.50 -11.39 -9.19
C SER A 97 1.15 -12.66 -9.71
N ALA A 98 0.66 -13.84 -9.29
CA ALA A 98 1.17 -15.13 -9.73
C ALA A 98 1.05 -15.32 -11.25
N LYS A 99 -0.14 -15.07 -11.82
CA LYS A 99 -0.41 -15.23 -13.27
C LYS A 99 0.44 -14.32 -14.15
N ARG A 100 0.79 -13.13 -13.65
CA ARG A 100 1.60 -12.16 -14.39
C ARG A 100 3.09 -12.53 -14.39
N ASN A 101 3.56 -13.30 -13.41
CA ASN A 101 4.95 -13.72 -13.36
C ASN A 101 5.19 -14.83 -14.40
N ARG A 102 5.78 -14.46 -15.55
CA ARG A 102 6.09 -15.37 -16.68
C ARG A 102 7.57 -15.72 -16.76
N ARG A 103 8.33 -15.53 -15.68
CA ARG A 103 9.72 -15.99 -15.62
C ARG A 103 9.79 -17.49 -15.82
#